data_AF-A0A7S4P347-F1
#
_entry.id   AF-A0A7S4P347-F1
#
_cell.length_a   1.000
_cell.length_b   1.000
_cell.length_c   1.000
_cell.angle_alpha   90.00
_cell.angle_beta   90.00
_cell.angle_gamma   90.00
#
_symmetry.space_group_name_H-M   'P 1'
#
loop_
_entity.id
_entity.type
_entity.pdbx_description
1 polymer ?
#
loop_
_entity_poly.entity_id
_entity_poly.type
_entity_poly.pdbx_seq_one_letter_code
_entity_poly.pdbx_strand_id
1 'polypeptide(L)'
;MTIFHIFSMVDSSLSRVDKSSLSQQTLLELFIDGVKEKGNICGSPEIPRDLSEWRNVRLNAIGEVTEIYWPFREITGAIALEWLPLPFEKVTIQKRGPLPSNLEGSM
;
A
#
# COMPACT_ATOMS: atom_id res chain seq x y z
N MET A 1 6.72 26.60 23.32
CA MET A 1 6.25 25.87 22.13
C MET A 1 7.00 24.56 22.08
N THR A 2 6.35 23.47 22.48
CA THR A 2 6.94 22.13 22.44
C THR A 2 6.88 21.65 21.00
N ILE A 3 8.02 21.66 20.31
CA ILE A 3 8.14 21.14 18.95
C ILE A 3 8.09 19.62 19.07
N PHE A 4 6.98 19.01 18.62
CA PHE A 4 6.93 17.57 18.37
C PHE A 4 7.73 17.30 17.09
N HIS A 5 9.00 16.93 17.25
CA HIS A 5 9.79 16.36 16.16
C HIS A 5 9.30 14.94 15.89
N ILE A 6 8.45 14.78 14.87
CA ILE A 6 8.24 13.46 14.27
C ILE A 6 9.40 13.25 13.29
N PHE A 7 10.50 12.70 13.82
CA PHE A 7 11.63 12.26 13.01
C PHE A 7 11.35 10.82 12.58
N SER A 8 10.54 10.62 11.54
CA SER A 8 10.63 9.35 10.80
C SER A 8 11.92 9.42 9.97
N MET A 9 13.00 8.93 10.55
CA MET A 9 14.22 8.60 9.82
C MET A 9 13.89 7.44 8.86
N VAL A 10 13.20 7.74 7.76
CA VAL A 10 13.42 6.96 6.55
C VAL A 10 14.80 7.39 6.10
N ASP A 11 15.71 6.43 6.16
CA ASP A 11 17.11 6.60 5.81
C ASP A 11 17.23 7.36 4.48
N SER A 12 17.91 8.50 4.49
CA SER A 12 18.11 9.31 3.27
C SER A 12 18.88 8.54 2.17
N SER A 13 19.39 7.33 2.44
CA SER A 13 19.91 6.42 1.42
C SER A 13 18.81 5.78 0.55
N LEU A 14 17.57 5.63 1.03
CA LEU A 14 16.50 5.06 0.20
C LEU A 14 16.02 6.01 -0.91
N SER A 15 16.28 7.32 -0.78
CA SER A 15 16.07 8.28 -1.86
C SER A 15 16.90 7.96 -3.12
N ARG A 16 17.96 7.16 -3.01
CA ARG A 16 18.81 6.69 -4.12
C ARG A 16 18.45 5.29 -4.60
N VAL A 17 17.48 4.61 -3.98
CA VAL A 17 17.06 3.29 -4.44
C VAL A 17 16.38 3.46 -5.79
N ASP A 18 16.94 2.82 -6.80
CA ASP A 18 16.31 2.74 -8.11
C ASP A 18 15.05 1.88 -7.97
N LYS A 19 13.90 2.54 -7.85
CA LYS A 19 12.60 1.89 -7.70
C LYS A 19 12.27 0.96 -8.87
N SER A 20 12.86 1.21 -10.05
CA SER A 20 12.66 0.35 -11.21
C SER A 20 13.32 -1.03 -11.06
N SER A 21 14.28 -1.15 -10.16
CA SER A 21 14.94 -2.43 -9.85
C SER A 21 14.18 -3.26 -8.80
N LEU A 22 13.14 -2.70 -8.17
CA LEU A 22 12.34 -3.40 -7.17
C LEU A 22 11.09 -4.03 -7.79
N SER A 23 10.70 -5.19 -7.26
CA SER A 23 9.43 -5.81 -7.64
C SER A 23 8.24 -4.98 -7.13
N GLN A 24 7.09 -5.06 -7.80
CA GLN A 24 5.86 -4.42 -7.31
C GLN A 24 5.48 -4.90 -5.91
N GLN A 25 5.73 -6.18 -5.59
CA GLN A 25 5.54 -6.76 -4.26
C GLN A 25 6.35 -5.97 -3.23
N THR A 26 7.66 -5.84 -3.45
CA THR A 26 8.55 -5.12 -2.53
C THR A 26 8.17 -3.64 -2.40
N LEU A 27 7.81 -2.99 -3.51
CA LEU A 27 7.36 -1.60 -3.49
C LEU A 27 6.10 -1.42 -2.62
N LEU A 28 5.11 -2.31 -2.76
CA LEU A 28 3.89 -2.22 -1.96
C LEU A 28 4.09 -2.65 -0.50
N GLU A 29 5.03 -3.54 -0.21
CA GLU A 29 5.43 -3.86 1.17
C GLU A 29 6.04 -2.65 1.86
N LEU A 30 6.94 -1.93 1.18
CA LEU A 30 7.51 -0.67 1.67
C LEU A 30 6.44 0.43 1.79
N PHE A 31 5.48 0.47 0.85
CA PHE A 31 4.36 1.42 0.87
C PHE A 31 3.51 1.28 2.14
N ILE A 32 3.31 0.06 2.65
CA ILE A 32 2.51 -0.22 3.86
C ILE A 32 3.34 -0.51 5.10
N ASP A 33 4.67 -0.36 5.07
CA ASP A 33 5.52 -0.83 6.17
C ASP A 33 5.19 -0.17 7.52
N GLY A 34 4.83 1.11 7.46
CA GLY A 34 4.37 1.92 8.61
C GLY A 34 2.91 1.70 9.03
N VAL A 35 2.16 0.83 8.33
CA VAL A 35 0.78 0.49 8.68
C VAL A 35 0.80 -0.54 9.81
N LYS A 36 0.19 -0.21 10.94
CA LYS A 36 0.20 -1.05 12.16
C LYS A 36 -0.46 -2.40 11.93
N GLU A 37 -1.62 -2.36 11.27
CA GLU A 37 -2.46 -3.53 11.02
C GLU A 37 -2.20 -4.16 9.64
N LYS A 38 -0.97 -4.02 9.10
CA LYS A 38 -0.63 -4.49 7.74
C LYS A 38 -0.91 -5.97 7.52
N GLY A 39 -0.94 -6.78 8.59
CA GLY A 39 -1.32 -8.18 8.47
C GLY A 39 -2.76 -8.43 8.00
N ASN A 40 -3.68 -7.47 8.23
CA ASN A 40 -5.03 -7.54 7.66
C ASN A 40 -5.06 -7.28 6.13
N ILE A 41 -3.97 -6.75 5.58
CA ILE A 41 -3.78 -6.45 4.16
C ILE A 41 -2.98 -7.56 3.49
N CYS A 42 -1.77 -7.84 3.98
CA CYS A 42 -0.79 -8.74 3.34
C CYS A 42 -0.65 -10.12 3.99
N GLY A 43 -1.42 -10.43 5.04
CA GLY A 43 -1.32 -11.70 5.76
C GLY A 43 -0.27 -11.66 6.88
N SER A 44 0.70 -12.58 6.89
CA SER A 44 1.74 -12.52 7.92
C SER A 44 2.73 -11.40 7.60
N PRO A 45 3.06 -10.49 8.53
CA PRO A 45 4.05 -9.45 8.27
C PRO A 45 5.48 -10.00 8.12
N GLU A 46 5.75 -11.19 8.68
CA GLU A 46 7.06 -11.87 8.54
C GLU A 46 7.19 -12.63 7.21
N ILE A 47 6.05 -13.10 6.69
CA ILE A 47 5.97 -13.84 5.42
C ILE A 47 4.74 -13.30 4.67
N PRO A 48 4.88 -12.14 4.01
CA PRO A 48 3.78 -11.54 3.26
C PRO A 48 3.31 -12.50 2.18
N ARG A 49 2.00 -12.53 1.95
CA ARG A 49 1.42 -13.27 0.84
C ARG A 49 1.73 -12.59 -0.49
N ASP A 50 1.50 -13.29 -1.58
CA ASP A 50 1.55 -12.72 -2.92
C ASP A 50 0.50 -11.59 -3.06
N LEU A 51 0.81 -10.55 -3.84
CA LEU A 51 -0.08 -9.41 -4.10
C LEU A 51 -1.49 -9.81 -4.55
N SER A 52 -1.66 -10.96 -5.22
CA SER A 52 -2.97 -11.49 -5.62
C SER A 52 -3.85 -11.90 -4.44
N GLU A 53 -3.25 -12.20 -3.30
CA GLU A 53 -3.95 -12.56 -2.06
C GLU A 53 -4.12 -11.36 -1.12
N TRP A 54 -3.53 -10.21 -1.46
CA TRP A 54 -3.66 -9.03 -0.63
C TRP A 54 -5.10 -8.51 -0.67
N ARG A 55 -5.59 -8.09 0.49
CA ARG A 55 -6.96 -7.65 0.61
C ARG A 55 -7.19 -6.36 -0.17
N ASN A 56 -8.21 -6.37 -1.03
CA ASN A 56 -8.63 -5.24 -1.86
C ASN A 56 -7.54 -4.68 -2.79
N VAL A 57 -6.66 -5.56 -3.26
CA VAL A 57 -5.70 -5.29 -4.34
C VAL A 57 -6.26 -5.91 -5.61
N ARG A 58 -6.27 -5.17 -6.72
CA ARG A 58 -6.64 -5.70 -8.04
C ARG A 58 -5.41 -5.78 -8.93
N LEU A 59 -5.30 -6.91 -9.62
CA LEU A 59 -4.28 -7.16 -10.64
C LEU A 59 -4.90 -7.12 -12.03
N ASN A 60 -4.14 -6.67 -13.03
CA ASN A 60 -4.50 -6.83 -14.43
C ASN A 60 -4.24 -8.28 -14.92
N ALA A 61 -4.54 -8.55 -16.20
CA ALA A 61 -4.36 -9.87 -16.81
C ALA A 61 -2.90 -10.36 -16.85
N ILE A 62 -1.92 -9.47 -16.68
CA ILE A 62 -0.48 -9.79 -16.63
C ILE A 62 0.09 -9.78 -15.21
N GLY A 63 -0.76 -9.64 -14.18
CA GLY A 63 -0.38 -9.75 -12.78
C GLY A 63 0.16 -8.46 -12.14
N GLU A 64 0.01 -7.31 -12.79
CA GLU A 64 0.42 -6.02 -12.23
C GLU A 64 -0.71 -5.37 -11.44
N VAL A 65 -0.38 -4.68 -10.35
CA VAL A 65 -1.38 -3.99 -9.54
C VAL A 65 -1.88 -2.74 -10.23
N THR A 66 -3.20 -2.68 -10.45
CA THR A 66 -3.86 -1.52 -11.05
C THR A 66 -4.60 -0.69 -10.02
N GLU A 67 -5.20 -1.34 -9.02
CA GLU A 67 -6.01 -0.66 -8.02
C GLU A 67 -5.78 -1.18 -6.60
N ILE A 68 -5.82 -0.24 -5.65
CA ILE A 68 -5.82 -0.51 -4.20
C ILE A 68 -7.01 0.22 -3.59
N TYR A 69 -7.84 -0.52 -2.84
CA TYR A 69 -8.95 0.04 -2.09
C TYR A 69 -8.89 -0.36 -0.62
N TRP A 70 -8.46 0.54 0.27
CA TRP A 70 -8.41 0.23 1.69
C TRP A 70 -9.33 1.16 2.50
N PRO A 71 -10.30 0.61 3.25
CA PRO A 71 -11.11 1.42 4.13
C PRO A 71 -10.24 1.94 5.28
N PHE A 72 -10.43 3.19 5.69
CA PHE A 72 -9.66 3.86 6.74
C PHE A 72 -9.62 3.09 8.07
N ARG A 73 -10.62 2.23 8.34
CA ARG A 73 -10.62 1.39 9.55
C ARG A 73 -9.55 0.28 9.51
N GLU A 74 -9.12 -0.12 8.32
CA GLU A 74 -8.08 -1.14 8.12
C GLU A 74 -6.69 -0.51 8.05
N ILE A 75 -6.59 0.82 7.98
CA ILE A 75 -5.31 1.54 7.91
C ILE A 75 -5.19 2.47 9.11
N THR A 76 -4.39 2.03 10.08
CA THR A 76 -3.85 2.90 11.13
C THR A 76 -2.34 2.92 11.03
N GLY A 77 -1.72 4.08 11.29
CA GLY A 77 -0.27 4.27 11.09
C GLY A 77 0.04 5.16 9.89
N ALA A 78 1.20 4.93 9.29
CA ALA A 78 1.72 5.72 8.17
C ALA A 78 1.77 4.89 6.88
N ILE A 79 1.53 5.55 5.76
CA ILE A 79 1.78 5.01 4.42
C ILE A 79 2.93 5.81 3.79
N ALA A 80 3.81 5.14 3.08
CA ALA A 80 4.99 5.76 2.49
C ALA A 80 4.77 5.95 0.98
N LEU A 81 4.06 7.03 0.61
CA LEU A 81 3.66 7.34 -0.78
C LEU A 81 4.81 7.34 -1.79
N GLU A 82 6.04 7.56 -1.33
CA GLU A 82 7.23 7.45 -2.16
C GLU A 82 7.44 6.05 -2.75
N TRP A 83 6.94 4.98 -2.14
CA TRP A 83 7.06 3.60 -2.62
C TRP A 83 5.89 3.14 -3.47
N LEU A 84 4.94 4.02 -3.79
CA LEU A 84 3.84 3.64 -4.65
C LEU A 84 4.38 3.18 -6.03
N PRO A 85 4.11 1.94 -6.46
CA PRO A 85 4.60 1.45 -7.75
C PRO A 85 3.99 2.26 -8.88
N LEU A 86 4.76 2.48 -9.93
CA LEU A 86 4.30 3.13 -11.16
C LEU A 86 4.46 2.14 -12.34
N PRO A 87 3.55 2.16 -13.32
CA PRO A 87 2.32 2.95 -13.37
C PRO A 87 1.25 2.38 -12.42
N PHE A 88 0.45 3.27 -11.81
CA PHE A 88 -0.72 2.88 -11.01
C PHE A 88 -1.95 3.59 -11.55
N GLU A 89 -3.07 2.89 -11.66
CA GLU A 89 -4.29 3.49 -12.16
C GLU A 89 -5.01 4.26 -11.06
N LYS A 90 -5.24 3.63 -9.90
CA LYS A 90 -6.05 4.25 -8.85
C LYS A 90 -5.80 3.72 -7.43
N VAL A 91 -5.30 4.59 -6.55
CA VAL A 91 -5.24 4.34 -5.10
C VAL A 91 -6.39 5.05 -4.41
N THR A 92 -7.17 4.31 -3.63
CA THR A 92 -8.31 4.86 -2.89
C THR A 92 -8.23 4.48 -1.42
N ILE A 93 -8.07 5.49 -0.56
CA ILE A 93 -8.12 5.35 0.89
C ILE A 93 -9.30 6.18 1.40
N GLN A 94 -10.33 5.53 1.93
CA GLN A 94 -11.58 6.22 2.30
C GLN A 94 -12.04 5.95 3.72
N LYS A 95 -12.43 7.01 4.43
CA LYS A 95 -13.17 6.91 5.69
C LYS A 95 -14.60 6.50 5.37
N ARG A 96 -14.92 5.20 5.56
CA ARG A 96 -16.20 4.52 5.28
C ARG A 96 -17.27 5.44 4.66
N GLY A 97 -17.26 5.53 3.33
CA GLY A 97 -18.39 5.90 2.49
C GLY A 97 -18.86 4.67 1.70
N PRO A 98 -19.96 4.73 0.94
CA PRO A 98 -20.39 3.61 0.09
C PRO A 98 -19.24 3.16 -0.82
N LEU A 99 -19.12 1.84 -1.04
CA LEU A 99 -18.20 1.29 -2.05
C LEU A 99 -18.48 2.03 -3.37
N PRO A 100 -17.47 2.55 -4.08
CA PRO A 100 -17.76 3.19 -5.35
C PRO A 100 -18.37 2.14 -6.28
N SER A 101 -19.51 2.46 -6.89
CA SER A 101 -20.39 1.55 -7.63
C SER A 101 -19.71 0.82 -8.80
N ASN A 102 -18.53 1.29 -9.22
CA ASN A 102 -17.69 0.62 -10.20
C ASN A 102 -16.95 -0.63 -9.64
N LEU A 103 -17.03 -0.91 -8.34
CA LEU A 103 -16.39 -2.07 -7.70
C LEU A 103 -17.37 -3.19 -7.31
N GLU A 104 -18.69 -2.98 -7.40
CA GLU A 104 -19.71 -3.99 -7.08
C GLU A 104 -19.94 -5.02 -8.21
N GLY A 105 -19.35 -4.81 -9.40
CA GLY A 105 -19.60 -5.61 -10.60
C GLY A 105 -18.54 -6.67 -10.94
N SER A 106 -17.65 -7.05 -10.03
CA SER A 106 -16.61 -8.05 -10.30
C SER A 106 -16.47 -9.03 -9.15
N MET A 107 -17.45 -9.94 -9.07
CA MET A 107 -17.32 -11.28 -8.49
C MET A 107 -17.26 -12.30 -9.62
#